data_AF-A0AA41UXG7-F1
#
_entry.id   AF-A0AA41UXG7-F1
#
_cell.length_a   1.000
_cell.length_b   1.000
_cell.length_c   1.000
_cell.angle_alpha   90.00
_cell.angle_beta   90.00
_cell.angle_gamma   90.00
#
_symmetry.space_group_name_H-M   'P 1'
#
loop_
_entity.id
_entity.type
_entity.pdbx_description
1 polymer ?
#
loop_
_entity_poly.entity_id
_entity_poly.type
_entity_poly.pdbx_seq_one_letter_code
_entity_poly.pdbx_strand_id
1 'polypeptide(L)'
;MGYFAWYVNAVFPVRSIMILETMGNMGLLYFLFLVGLEMDLSVVRRTGKKSFVVAAAGMALPFVILTIGAAVIQFTKNGSSAHKIFDKYLGTWTHILFYGAALSVTAFTVLARILAELKLLTSELGRLAMASAIVNDTLAWIILAVGIAITEKERHPEPRLGALIVILSAVVFVGFCIFVIRPGIEWIIRKTPAGESEH
;
A
#
# COMPACT_ATOMS: atom_id res chain seq x y z
N MET A 1 -10.45 -25.90 13.10
CA MET A 1 -9.83 -25.73 11.76
C MET A 1 -8.98 -26.96 11.42
N GLY A 2 -9.58 -28.11 11.11
CA GLY A 2 -8.84 -29.39 10.99
C GLY A 2 -9.18 -30.27 9.78
N TYR A 3 -10.28 -30.02 9.07
CA TYR A 3 -10.76 -30.94 8.03
C TYR A 3 -10.08 -30.80 6.65
N PHE A 4 -9.32 -29.73 6.42
CA PHE A 4 -8.65 -29.46 5.13
C PHE A 4 -7.12 -29.64 5.16
N ALA A 5 -6.52 -29.92 6.32
CA ALA A 5 -5.06 -29.95 6.45
C ALA A 5 -4.41 -31.08 5.63
N TRP A 6 -5.10 -32.23 5.49
CA TRP A 6 -4.60 -33.35 4.69
C TRP A 6 -4.67 -33.05 3.18
N TYR A 7 -5.75 -32.43 2.71
CA TYR A 7 -5.91 -32.05 1.30
C TYR A 7 -4.92 -30.95 0.90
N VAL A 8 -4.76 -29.93 1.75
CA VAL A 8 -3.79 -28.85 1.51
C VAL A 8 -2.36 -29.39 1.48
N ASN A 9 -1.98 -30.31 2.37
CA ASN A 9 -0.63 -30.91 2.31
C ASN A 9 -0.43 -31.86 1.12
N ALA A 10 -1.49 -32.54 0.65
CA ALA A 10 -1.43 -33.43 -0.50
C ALA A 10 -1.38 -32.69 -1.83
N VAL A 11 -2.15 -31.60 -1.98
CA VAL A 11 -2.27 -30.83 -3.23
C VAL A 11 -1.31 -29.63 -3.28
N PHE A 12 -1.04 -29.01 -2.13
CA PHE A 12 -0.13 -27.86 -1.98
C PHE A 12 0.92 -28.13 -0.88
N PRO A 13 1.88 -29.05 -1.13
CA PRO A 13 2.97 -29.26 -0.19
C PRO A 13 3.74 -27.94 0.00
N VAL A 14 4.21 -27.69 1.23
CA VAL A 14 4.84 -26.41 1.66
C VAL A 14 5.95 -25.96 0.70
N ARG A 15 6.69 -26.91 0.12
CA ARG A 15 7.73 -26.64 -0.88
C ARG A 15 7.17 -26.05 -2.18
N SER A 16 6.02 -26.51 -2.65
CA SER A 16 5.35 -25.98 -3.84
C SER A 16 4.77 -24.60 -3.61
N ILE A 17 4.26 -24.32 -2.40
CA ILE A 17 3.76 -22.98 -2.02
C ILE A 17 4.91 -21.97 -2.10
N MET A 18 6.08 -22.30 -1.54
CA MET A 18 7.24 -21.40 -1.55
C MET A 18 7.73 -21.08 -2.98
N ILE A 19 7.75 -22.08 -3.86
CA ILE A 19 8.12 -21.89 -5.27
C ILE A 19 7.08 -21.01 -5.98
N LEU A 20 5.79 -21.29 -5.76
CA LEU A 20 4.69 -20.53 -6.37
C LEU A 20 4.69 -19.07 -5.89
N GLU A 21 4.96 -18.84 -4.61
CA GLU A 21 5.09 -17.50 -4.02
C GLU A 21 6.29 -16.75 -4.62
N THR A 22 7.45 -17.40 -4.74
CA THR A 22 8.65 -16.78 -5.32
C THR A 22 8.42 -16.42 -6.79
N MET A 23 7.86 -17.34 -7.57
CA MET A 23 7.53 -17.10 -8.98
C MET A 23 6.42 -16.05 -9.14
N GLY A 24 5.41 -16.08 -8.27
CA GLY A 24 4.33 -15.10 -8.23
C GLY A 24 4.83 -13.69 -7.94
N ASN A 25 5.74 -13.55 -6.98
CA ASN A 25 6.37 -12.27 -6.65
C ASN A 25 7.24 -11.74 -7.80
N MET A 26 8.02 -12.61 -8.47
CA MET A 26 8.75 -12.22 -9.67
C MET A 26 7.82 -11.79 -10.80
N GLY A 27 6.76 -12.56 -11.07
CA GLY A 27 5.77 -12.24 -12.09
C GLY A 27 5.05 -10.92 -11.81
N LEU A 28 4.68 -10.66 -10.55
CA LEU A 28 4.09 -9.40 -10.10
C LEU A 28 5.06 -8.24 -10.30
N LEU A 29 6.35 -8.42 -9.98
CA LEU A 29 7.38 -7.39 -10.12
C LEU A 29 7.62 -7.03 -11.59
N TYR A 30 7.77 -8.02 -12.47
CA TYR A 30 7.87 -7.78 -13.92
C TYR A 30 6.60 -7.11 -14.48
N PHE A 31 5.44 -7.56 -14.02
CA PHE A 31 4.19 -6.95 -14.42
C PHE A 31 4.10 -5.47 -14.03
N LEU A 32 4.41 -5.16 -12.77
CA LEU A 32 4.49 -3.80 -12.24
C LEU A 32 5.45 -2.93 -13.05
N PHE A 33 6.59 -3.49 -13.45
CA PHE A 33 7.57 -2.82 -14.28
C PHE A 33 7.01 -2.48 -15.67
N LEU A 34 6.37 -3.43 -16.36
CA LEU A 34 5.76 -3.20 -17.68
C LEU A 34 4.66 -2.13 -17.63
N VAL A 35 3.78 -2.19 -16.63
CA VAL A 35 2.76 -1.16 -16.42
C VAL A 35 3.37 0.20 -16.12
N GLY A 36 4.45 0.23 -15.33
CA GLY A 36 5.19 1.45 -15.07
C GLY A 36 5.77 2.09 -16.34
N LEU A 37 6.22 1.27 -17.30
CA LEU A 37 6.72 1.74 -18.60
C LEU A 37 5.62 2.26 -19.53
N GLU A 38 4.43 1.64 -19.52
CA GLU A 38 3.28 2.09 -20.30
C GLU A 38 2.63 3.38 -19.74
N MET A 39 2.94 3.73 -18.49
CA MET A 39 2.27 4.79 -17.78
C MET A 39 2.94 6.15 -17.96
N ASP A 40 2.17 7.11 -18.45
CA ASP A 40 2.60 8.49 -18.50
C ASP A 40 2.50 9.17 -17.12
N LEU A 41 3.64 9.30 -16.44
CA LEU A 41 3.75 9.98 -15.13
C LEU A 41 3.48 11.49 -15.20
N SER A 42 3.57 12.11 -16.38
CA SER A 42 3.38 13.56 -16.53
C SER A 42 1.93 13.99 -16.22
N VAL A 43 1.00 13.09 -16.49
CA VAL A 43 -0.43 13.20 -16.22
C VAL A 43 -0.74 13.29 -14.74
N VAL A 44 -0.08 12.44 -13.94
CA VAL A 44 -0.25 12.37 -12.48
C VAL A 44 0.13 13.70 -11.86
N ARG A 45 1.23 14.29 -12.35
CA ARG A 45 1.73 15.59 -11.89
C ARG A 45 0.77 16.74 -12.21
N ARG A 46 0.09 16.70 -13.37
CA ARG A 46 -0.82 17.76 -13.82
C ARG A 46 -2.18 17.73 -13.11
N THR A 47 -2.63 16.56 -12.65
CA THR A 47 -3.96 16.33 -12.08
C THR A 47 -3.95 16.21 -10.54
N GLY A 48 -2.82 16.51 -9.90
CA GLY A 48 -2.55 16.15 -8.51
C GLY A 48 -3.58 16.61 -7.48
N LYS A 49 -4.13 17.84 -7.58
CA LYS A 49 -5.10 18.35 -6.60
C LYS A 49 -6.43 17.58 -6.60
N LYS A 50 -6.99 17.29 -7.79
CA LYS A 50 -8.26 16.55 -7.91
C LYS A 50 -8.07 15.09 -7.47
N SER A 51 -6.96 14.48 -7.88
CA SER A 51 -6.59 13.11 -7.55
C SER A 51 -6.43 12.89 -6.03
N PHE A 52 -5.85 13.88 -5.35
CA PHE A 52 -5.70 13.87 -3.89
C PHE A 52 -7.05 13.90 -3.17
N VAL A 53 -7.99 14.74 -3.62
CA VAL A 53 -9.34 14.79 -3.01
C VAL A 53 -10.06 13.45 -3.17
N VAL A 54 -9.97 12.83 -4.35
CA VAL A 54 -10.57 11.51 -4.60
C VAL A 54 -9.93 10.43 -3.73
N ALA A 55 -8.59 10.42 -3.61
CA ALA A 55 -7.87 9.48 -2.77
C ALA A 55 -8.23 9.66 -1.29
N ALA A 56 -8.20 10.90 -0.80
CA ALA A 56 -8.54 11.23 0.58
C ALA A 56 -10.00 10.91 0.90
N ALA A 57 -10.93 11.14 -0.02
CA ALA A 57 -12.33 10.76 0.16
C ALA A 57 -12.50 9.24 0.25
N GLY A 58 -11.84 8.49 -0.63
CA GLY A 58 -11.84 7.02 -0.62
C GLY A 58 -11.24 6.45 0.66
N MET A 59 -10.18 7.07 1.16
CA MET A 59 -9.51 6.68 2.41
C MET A 59 -10.28 7.10 3.66
N ALA A 60 -10.95 8.25 3.64
CA ALA A 60 -11.74 8.70 4.78
C ALA A 60 -12.90 7.74 5.12
N LEU A 61 -13.52 7.10 4.12
CA LEU A 61 -14.66 6.20 4.33
C LEU A 61 -14.38 5.05 5.32
N PRO A 62 -13.41 4.14 5.09
CA PRO A 62 -13.13 3.05 6.02
C PRO A 62 -12.69 3.55 7.40
N PHE A 63 -11.93 4.65 7.46
CA PHE A 63 -11.51 5.25 8.74
C PHE A 63 -12.68 5.82 9.54
N VAL A 64 -13.61 6.52 8.88
CA VAL A 64 -14.80 7.07 9.53
C VAL A 64 -15.71 5.94 10.02
N ILE A 65 -15.93 4.90 9.20
CA ILE A 65 -16.74 3.75 9.59
C ILE A 65 -16.13 3.03 10.80
N LEU A 66 -14.81 2.81 10.81
CA LEU A 66 -14.13 2.17 11.93
C LEU A 66 -14.16 3.03 13.20
N THR A 67 -13.95 4.33 13.10
CA THR A 67 -13.95 5.24 14.26
C THR A 67 -15.34 5.41 14.86
N ILE A 68 -16.38 5.54 14.02
CA ILE A 68 -17.78 5.56 14.47
C ILE A 68 -18.17 4.20 15.08
N GLY A 69 -17.83 3.10 14.41
CA GLY A 69 -18.08 1.75 14.92
C GLY A 69 -17.41 1.53 16.28
N ALA A 70 -16.17 1.99 16.43
CA ALA A 70 -15.45 1.98 17.70
C ALA A 70 -16.16 2.78 18.79
N ALA A 71 -16.58 4.01 18.49
CA ALA A 71 -17.30 4.85 19.43
C ALA A 71 -18.61 4.19 19.89
N VAL A 72 -19.42 3.67 18.96
CA VAL A 72 -20.69 2.98 19.27
C VAL A 72 -20.48 1.77 20.18
N ILE A 73 -19.45 0.96 19.91
CA ILE A 73 -19.16 -0.23 20.72
C ILE A 73 -18.68 0.15 22.14
N GLN A 74 -17.96 1.27 22.28
CA GLN A 74 -17.56 1.78 23.59
C GLN A 74 -18.74 2.31 24.42
N PHE A 75 -19.80 2.85 23.78
CA PHE A 75 -21.03 3.23 24.48
C PHE A 75 -21.95 2.04 24.82
N THR A 76 -21.67 0.85 24.31
CA THR A 76 -22.44 -0.36 24.61
C THR A 76 -22.01 -0.91 25.99
N LYS A 77 -22.96 -1.41 26.80
CA LYS A 77 -22.69 -1.96 28.15
C LYS A 77 -21.41 -2.80 28.22
N ASN A 78 -20.53 -2.44 29.14
CA ASN A 78 -19.34 -3.21 29.51
C ASN A 78 -19.75 -4.66 29.81
N GLY A 79 -19.40 -5.58 28.90
CA GLY A 79 -19.72 -7.01 29.02
C GLY A 79 -20.42 -7.65 27.82
N SER A 80 -20.98 -6.87 26.89
CA SER A 80 -21.51 -7.41 25.63
C SER A 80 -20.42 -8.11 24.81
N SER A 81 -20.77 -9.18 24.10
CA SER A 81 -19.83 -9.92 23.22
C SER A 81 -19.11 -8.99 22.24
N ALA A 82 -19.80 -7.96 21.73
CA ALA A 82 -19.23 -6.94 20.85
C ALA A 82 -18.10 -6.13 21.52
N HIS A 83 -18.24 -5.77 22.80
CA HIS A 83 -17.23 -5.01 23.54
C HIS A 83 -15.96 -5.85 23.77
N LYS A 84 -16.11 -7.14 24.10
CA LYS A 84 -14.96 -8.06 24.26
C LYS A 84 -14.21 -8.30 22.94
N ILE A 85 -14.92 -8.40 21.83
CA ILE A 85 -14.31 -8.52 20.49
C ILE A 85 -13.58 -7.22 20.14
N PHE A 86 -14.21 -6.07 20.39
CA PHE A 86 -13.60 -4.77 20.13
C PHE A 86 -12.33 -4.57 20.95
N ASP A 87 -12.35 -4.82 22.25
CA ASP A 87 -11.18 -4.64 23.12
C ASP A 87 -10.00 -5.53 22.68
N LYS A 88 -10.31 -6.74 22.18
CA LYS A 88 -9.30 -7.69 21.69
C LYS A 88 -8.70 -7.32 20.32
N TYR A 89 -9.47 -6.76 19.40
CA TYR A 89 -9.03 -6.55 18.00
C TYR A 89 -8.89 -5.07 17.60
N LEU A 90 -9.53 -4.15 18.31
CA LEU A 90 -9.63 -2.72 18.00
C LEU A 90 -9.44 -1.82 19.24
N GLY A 91 -9.07 -2.39 20.41
CA GLY A 91 -8.99 -1.67 21.69
C GLY A 91 -7.94 -0.56 21.75
N THR A 92 -7.03 -0.49 20.77
CA THR A 92 -6.00 0.55 20.68
C THR A 92 -6.19 1.37 19.39
N TRP A 93 -5.88 2.67 19.46
CA TRP A 93 -5.82 3.54 18.29
C TRP A 93 -4.96 2.99 17.16
N THR A 94 -3.89 2.28 17.49
CA THR A 94 -3.00 1.67 16.50
C THR A 94 -3.67 0.57 15.68
N HIS A 95 -4.55 -0.23 16.29
CA HIS A 95 -5.34 -1.22 15.57
C HIS A 95 -6.29 -0.56 14.57
N ILE A 96 -6.96 0.52 14.97
CA ILE A 96 -7.86 1.29 14.09
C ILE A 96 -7.07 1.88 12.91
N LEU A 97 -5.87 2.41 13.14
CA LEU A 97 -5.00 2.91 12.07
C LEU A 97 -4.61 1.79 11.09
N PHE A 98 -4.26 0.61 11.62
CA PHE A 98 -3.82 -0.53 10.79
C PHE A 98 -4.96 -1.10 9.96
N TYR A 99 -6.12 -1.35 10.57
CA TYR A 99 -7.31 -1.84 9.86
C TYR A 99 -7.88 -0.79 8.91
N GLY A 100 -7.87 0.49 9.28
CA GLY A 100 -8.29 1.59 8.41
C GLY A 100 -7.41 1.70 7.17
N ALA A 101 -6.09 1.62 7.35
CA ALA A 101 -5.15 1.61 6.23
C ALA A 101 -5.36 0.38 5.34
N ALA A 102 -5.44 -0.82 5.93
CA ALA A 102 -5.64 -2.05 5.19
C ALA A 102 -6.94 -2.06 4.36
N LEU A 103 -8.04 -1.52 4.90
CA LEU A 103 -9.33 -1.42 4.20
C LEU A 103 -9.37 -0.27 3.17
N SER A 104 -8.47 0.71 3.28
CA SER A 104 -8.38 1.85 2.37
C SER A 104 -7.43 1.61 1.19
N VAL A 105 -6.50 0.66 1.29
CA VAL A 105 -5.55 0.38 0.22
C VAL A 105 -6.32 -0.15 -0.99
N THR A 106 -6.15 0.53 -2.12
CA THR A 106 -6.67 0.09 -3.42
C THR A 106 -5.48 -0.38 -4.24
N ALA A 107 -5.54 -1.58 -4.80
CA ALA A 107 -4.42 -2.12 -5.56
C ALA A 107 -4.22 -1.37 -6.88
N PHE A 108 -3.33 -0.39 -6.88
CA PHE A 108 -2.96 0.41 -8.04
C PHE A 108 -2.60 -0.47 -9.25
N THR A 109 -1.88 -1.57 -9.02
CA THR A 109 -1.37 -2.47 -10.04
C THR A 109 -2.50 -3.14 -10.84
N VAL A 110 -3.56 -3.55 -10.13
CA VAL A 110 -4.75 -4.18 -10.71
C VAL A 110 -5.58 -3.13 -11.45
N LEU A 111 -5.76 -1.96 -10.84
CA LEU A 111 -6.50 -0.85 -11.45
C LEU A 111 -5.84 -0.36 -12.76
N ALA A 112 -4.51 -0.26 -12.77
CA ALA A 112 -3.73 0.05 -13.95
C ALA A 112 -3.92 -0.99 -15.05
N ARG A 113 -3.94 -2.28 -14.68
CA ARG A 113 -4.15 -3.37 -15.63
C ARG A 113 -5.53 -3.33 -16.26
N ILE A 114 -6.57 -3.15 -15.45
CA ILE A 114 -7.96 -3.04 -15.92
C ILE A 114 -8.09 -1.84 -16.87
N LEU A 115 -7.50 -0.69 -16.54
CA LEU A 115 -7.52 0.47 -17.43
C LEU A 115 -6.75 0.26 -18.74
N ALA A 116 -5.64 -0.50 -18.70
CA ALA A 116 -4.86 -0.87 -19.88
C ALA A 116 -5.67 -1.78 -20.81
N GLU A 117 -6.28 -2.83 -20.25
CA GLU A 117 -7.13 -3.78 -20.96
C GLU A 117 -8.36 -3.10 -21.58
N LEU A 118 -8.95 -2.13 -20.89
CA LEU A 118 -10.05 -1.31 -21.39
C LEU A 118 -9.61 -0.22 -22.37
N LYS A 119 -8.31 -0.04 -22.64
CA LYS A 119 -7.73 1.06 -23.44
C LYS A 119 -8.11 2.47 -22.92
N LEU A 120 -8.35 2.59 -21.62
CA LEU A 120 -8.78 3.83 -20.96
C LEU A 120 -7.64 4.58 -20.27
N LEU A 121 -6.42 4.04 -20.23
CA LEU A 121 -5.26 4.66 -19.56
C LEU A 121 -5.00 6.10 -19.99
N THR A 122 -5.18 6.42 -21.27
CA THR A 122 -4.92 7.75 -21.83
C THR A 122 -6.11 8.70 -21.69
N SER A 123 -7.29 8.21 -21.31
CA SER A 123 -8.51 9.01 -21.10
C SER A 123 -8.41 9.88 -19.86
N GLU A 124 -9.14 11.00 -19.79
CA GLU A 124 -9.13 11.88 -18.61
C GLU A 124 -9.52 11.15 -17.32
N LEU A 125 -10.48 10.23 -17.39
CA LEU A 125 -10.93 9.43 -16.25
C LEU A 125 -9.88 8.41 -15.83
N GLY A 126 -9.26 7.69 -16.78
CA GLY A 126 -8.19 6.74 -16.47
C GLY A 126 -6.99 7.44 -15.84
N ARG A 127 -6.61 8.59 -16.39
CA ARG A 127 -5.56 9.46 -15.87
C ARG A 127 -5.81 9.94 -14.43
N LEU A 128 -7.04 10.36 -14.13
CA LEU A 128 -7.45 10.76 -12.79
C LEU A 128 -7.46 9.57 -11.81
N ALA A 129 -7.98 8.42 -12.23
CA ALA A 129 -8.04 7.20 -11.41
C ALA A 129 -6.64 6.69 -11.06
N MET A 130 -5.73 6.67 -12.03
CA MET A 130 -4.33 6.27 -11.85
C MET A 130 -3.60 7.21 -10.89
N ALA A 131 -3.75 8.53 -11.09
CA ALA A 131 -3.16 9.53 -10.21
C ALA A 131 -3.70 9.43 -8.78
N SER A 132 -5.00 9.15 -8.63
CA SER A 132 -5.62 8.97 -7.32
C SER A 132 -5.11 7.69 -6.62
N ALA A 133 -4.98 6.59 -7.35
CA ALA A 133 -4.46 5.32 -6.81
C ALA A 133 -3.00 5.44 -6.33
N ILE A 134 -2.13 6.13 -7.08
CA ILE A 134 -0.73 6.38 -6.66
C ILE A 134 -0.68 7.20 -5.37
N VAL A 135 -1.50 8.25 -5.28
CA VAL A 135 -1.59 9.08 -4.07
C VAL A 135 -2.12 8.23 -2.90
N ASN A 136 -3.15 7.41 -3.12
CA ASN A 136 -3.70 6.52 -2.11
C ASN A 136 -2.66 5.52 -1.57
N ASP A 137 -1.92 4.86 -2.44
CA ASP A 137 -0.85 3.93 -2.04
C ASP A 137 0.24 4.64 -1.24
N THR A 138 0.65 5.83 -1.69
CA THR A 138 1.65 6.64 -0.96
C THR A 138 1.16 7.00 0.44
N LEU A 139 -0.10 7.46 0.56
CA LEU A 139 -0.71 7.79 1.84
C LEU A 139 -0.83 6.57 2.75
N ALA A 140 -1.18 5.40 2.21
CA ALA A 140 -1.31 4.18 2.97
C ALA A 140 0.03 3.74 3.58
N TRP A 141 1.13 3.79 2.82
CA TRP A 141 2.46 3.49 3.34
C TRP A 141 2.91 4.48 4.43
N ILE A 142 2.57 5.77 4.29
CA ILE A 142 2.84 6.78 5.33
C ILE A 142 2.06 6.45 6.61
N ILE A 143 0.76 6.15 6.51
CA ILE A 143 -0.07 5.79 7.65
C ILE A 143 0.46 4.52 8.33
N LEU A 144 0.85 3.52 7.55
CA LEU A 144 1.43 2.28 8.06
C LEU A 144 2.72 2.55 8.85
N ALA A 145 3.62 3.38 8.31
CA ALA A 145 4.85 3.77 8.98
C ALA A 145 4.58 4.51 10.31
N VAL A 146 3.59 5.40 10.32
CA VAL A 146 3.14 6.08 11.55
C VAL A 146 2.56 5.07 12.55
N GLY A 147 1.73 4.12 12.10
CA GLY A 147 1.19 3.06 12.95
C GLY A 147 2.28 2.22 13.61
N ILE A 148 3.30 1.81 12.84
CA ILE A 148 4.46 1.08 13.35
C ILE A 148 5.21 1.92 14.40
N ALA A 149 5.46 3.20 14.11
CA ALA A 149 6.16 4.10 15.03
C ALA A 149 5.40 4.27 16.37
N ILE A 150 4.07 4.28 16.34
CA ILE A 150 3.23 4.33 17.55
C ILE A 150 3.28 3.00 18.30
N THR A 151 3.17 1.84 17.62
CA THR A 151 3.26 0.52 18.29
C THR A 151 4.59 0.30 19.01
N GLU A 152 5.70 0.75 18.41
CA GLU A 152 7.03 0.60 19.01
C GLU A 152 7.15 1.38 20.33
N LYS A 153 6.50 2.54 20.42
CA LYS A 153 6.44 3.34 21.66
C LYS A 153 5.63 2.66 22.77
N GLU A 154 4.60 1.90 22.44
CA GLU A 154 3.77 1.17 23.42
C GLU A 154 4.48 -0.08 23.98
N ARG A 155 5.43 -0.66 23.22
CA ARG A 155 6.09 -1.93 23.55
C ARG A 155 7.32 -1.78 24.46
N HIS A 156 7.95 -0.60 24.46
CA HIS A 156 9.18 -0.32 25.24
C HIS A 156 9.04 1.00 26.03
N PRO A 157 9.11 0.98 27.38
CA PRO A 157 9.01 2.19 28.23
C PRO A 157 10.20 3.17 28.10
N GLU A 158 11.30 2.75 27.47
CA GLU A 158 12.51 3.53 27.21
C GLU A 158 12.38 4.23 25.83
N PRO A 159 11.82 5.44 25.72
CA PRO A 159 10.98 5.80 24.56
C PRO A 159 11.68 6.63 23.47
N ARG A 160 13.01 6.59 23.35
CA ARG A 160 13.73 7.57 22.50
C ARG A 160 14.63 7.03 21.41
N LEU A 161 15.17 5.83 21.51
CA LEU A 161 16.06 5.31 20.46
C LEU A 161 15.33 4.53 19.37
N GLY A 162 14.42 3.61 19.71
CA GLY A 162 13.77 2.72 18.73
C GLY A 162 12.95 3.45 17.66
N ALA A 163 11.96 4.25 18.07
CA ALA A 163 11.13 5.02 17.15
C ALA A 163 11.94 6.03 16.32
N LEU A 164 12.98 6.62 16.91
CA LEU A 164 13.86 7.60 16.25
C LEU A 164 14.75 6.92 15.20
N ILE A 165 15.25 5.71 15.46
CA ILE A 165 15.96 4.89 14.48
C ILE A 165 15.04 4.47 13.34
N VAL A 166 13.79 4.09 13.61
CA VAL A 166 12.81 3.74 12.55
C VAL A 166 12.54 4.95 11.66
N ILE A 167 12.26 6.12 12.24
CA ILE A 167 12.02 7.35 11.47
C ILE A 167 13.29 7.77 10.70
N LEU A 168 14.46 7.75 11.35
CA LEU A 168 15.74 8.08 10.72
C LEU A 168 16.06 7.14 9.56
N SER A 169 15.89 5.83 9.75
CA SER A 169 16.12 4.82 8.71
C SER A 169 15.16 5.01 7.52
N ALA A 170 13.89 5.34 7.76
CA ALA A 170 12.94 5.66 6.71
C ALA A 170 13.36 6.92 5.93
N VAL A 171 13.78 7.99 6.63
CA VAL A 171 14.25 9.23 5.99
C VAL A 171 15.53 9.00 5.18
N VAL A 172 16.49 8.24 5.73
CA VAL A 172 17.73 7.89 5.02
C VAL A 172 17.43 7.05 3.78
N PHE A 173 16.52 6.08 3.89
CA PHE A 173 16.11 5.25 2.75
C PHE A 173 15.44 6.08 1.65
N VAL A 174 14.48 6.95 2.01
CA VAL A 174 13.83 7.86 1.05
C VAL A 174 14.85 8.81 0.41
N GLY A 175 15.77 9.36 1.21
CA GLY A 175 16.87 10.20 0.72
C GLY A 175 17.75 9.45 -0.27
N PHE A 176 18.17 8.23 0.06
CA PHE A 176 18.96 7.38 -0.82
C PHE A 176 18.23 7.09 -2.15
N CYS A 177 16.94 6.78 -2.11
CA CYS A 177 16.14 6.56 -3.32
C CYS A 177 16.09 7.82 -4.22
N ILE A 178 15.92 9.00 -3.64
CA ILE A 178 15.82 10.25 -4.41
C ILE A 178 17.19 10.69 -4.95
N PHE A 179 18.25 10.59 -4.15
CA PHE A 179 19.56 11.15 -4.48
C PHE A 179 20.52 10.16 -5.16
N VAL A 180 20.27 8.85 -5.09
CA VAL A 180 21.16 7.85 -5.70
C VAL A 180 20.44 7.11 -6.82
N ILE A 181 19.27 6.53 -6.53
CA ILE A 181 18.56 5.69 -7.51
C ILE A 181 18.04 6.54 -8.68
N ARG A 182 17.37 7.66 -8.38
CA ARG A 182 16.79 8.53 -9.42
C ARG A 182 17.83 9.10 -10.39
N PRO A 183 18.94 9.73 -9.95
CA PRO A 183 19.98 10.18 -10.88
C PRO A 183 20.73 9.01 -11.52
N GLY A 184 20.85 7.85 -10.86
CA GLY A 184 21.42 6.64 -11.46
C GLY A 184 20.61 6.16 -12.66
N ILE A 185 19.28 6.14 -12.55
CA ILE A 185 18.37 5.81 -13.65
C ILE A 185 18.47 6.85 -14.78
N GLU A 186 18.46 8.14 -14.46
CA GLU A 186 18.60 9.20 -15.48
C GLU A 186 19.96 9.15 -16.18
N TRP A 187 21.03 8.78 -15.47
CA TRP A 187 22.36 8.60 -16.04
C TRP A 187 22.43 7.39 -16.98
N ILE A 188 21.78 6.28 -16.63
CA ILE A 188 21.64 5.11 -17.49
C ILE A 188 20.84 5.45 -18.74
N ILE A 189 19.69 6.13 -18.59
CA ILE A 189 18.85 6.57 -19.72
C ILE A 189 19.64 7.48 -20.68
N ARG A 190 20.49 8.38 -20.15
CA ARG A 190 21.35 9.25 -20.97
C ARG A 190 22.49 8.50 -21.69
N LYS A 191 22.90 7.33 -21.19
CA LYS A 191 23.97 6.51 -21.76
C LYS A 191 23.48 5.45 -22.75
N THR A 192 22.19 5.12 -22.74
CA THR A 192 21.60 4.24 -23.75
C THR A 192 21.39 5.06 -25.03
N PRO A 193 22.04 4.73 -26.15
CA PRO A 193 21.77 5.37 -27.43
C PRO A 193 20.30 5.15 -27.78
N ALA A 194 19.61 6.19 -28.25
CA ALA A 194 18.28 6.04 -28.82
C ALA A 194 18.38 5.00 -29.95
N GLY A 195 17.72 3.86 -29.80
CA GLY A 195 17.63 2.86 -30.86
C GLY A 195 17.07 3.54 -32.11
N GLU A 196 17.78 3.38 -33.21
CA GLU A 196 17.40 3.77 -34.56
C GLU A 196 15.89 3.54 -34.75
N SER A 197 15.15 4.60 -35.06
CA SER A 197 13.82 4.48 -35.63
C SER A 197 13.97 3.84 -37.00
N GLU A 198 13.79 2.52 -37.08
CA GLU A 198 13.63 1.87 -38.39
C GLU A 198 12.29 2.28 -38.99
N HIS A 199 12.40 2.78 -40.22
CA HIS A 199 11.36 3.32 -41.09
C HIS A 199 10.32 2.27 -41.53
#